data_AF-A0A7V3QZI2-F1
#
_entry.id   AF-A0A7V3QZI2-F1
#
_cell.length_a   1.000
_cell.length_b   1.000
_cell.length_c   1.000
_cell.angle_alpha   90.00
_cell.angle_beta   90.00
_cell.angle_gamma   90.00
#
_symmetry.space_group_name_H-M   'P 1'
#
loop_
_entity.id
_entity.type
_entity.pdbx_description
1 polymer ?
#
loop_
_entity_poly.entity_id
_entity_poly.type
_entity_poly.pdbx_seq_one_letter_code
_entity_poly.pdbx_strand_id
1 'polypeptide(L)'
;MVAGGHRYWAATILMAMAVSLASQLPAPTGGLALLKEGRFDEAAAELGQEVRRKPDDPGLRAAWVKSLVEGGRWIEALAAAKETSDRAPANPEARLMYGDCLFLDFRPEEALAVWRPVLQDARWRVLALPKMVNAALALGRKREALSLIAQAEAEGIPPTADLLSLKMMALDDPSAKLAVLKAIGRIGPDSQALADQVRLYEALAPAGPVRIDPPAQFPGSARMREIYGEPSLRVTIDGKKSWLALDTGAESVLVNADLARKLRLPELAPASIEGWGYQGPRQSRSVLISRLEVAGMTVTQQPAVINVRDSEFWTNKGGYLGLSPFAGFVTYYDRRHGRFALWPKGTPPDRLLGEKGTTLPLLWVGGVPLVQVGLQGRGPFPFLLDTGAPYTLLASQYVPKLGIRINSGKYGNLYGIGFSGAFSSGLAEQVTLEFAGRVFHEPVAPVTQVPQRFPLPLWGILGRDILNRYRMVFDGPGNTVTLVPYPDMK
;
A
#
# COMPACT_ATOMS: atom_id res chain seq x y z
N MET A 1 25.25 -18.66 -8.14
CA MET A 1 24.51 -19.68 -8.91
C MET A 1 23.12 -19.11 -9.18
N VAL A 2 22.87 -18.83 -10.47
CA VAL A 2 21.63 -18.52 -11.23
C VAL A 2 20.38 -17.95 -10.52
N ALA A 3 19.95 -16.77 -10.97
CA ALA A 3 18.59 -16.36 -11.40
C ALA A 3 18.49 -14.82 -11.25
N GLY A 4 18.19 -14.01 -12.26
CA GLY A 4 17.18 -14.12 -13.31
C GLY A 4 16.30 -12.87 -13.16
N GLY A 5 16.31 -11.99 -14.17
CA GLY A 5 16.01 -10.56 -14.03
C GLY A 5 14.57 -10.20 -13.64
N HIS A 6 14.44 -9.24 -12.72
CA HIS A 6 13.34 -8.26 -12.58
C HIS A 6 13.79 -7.17 -11.59
N ARG A 7 14.72 -6.31 -12.00
CA ARG A 7 15.21 -5.17 -11.23
C ARG A 7 14.68 -3.87 -11.85
N TYR A 8 13.47 -3.44 -11.47
CA TYR A 8 12.95 -2.16 -11.95
C TYR A 8 12.27 -1.36 -10.81
N TRP A 9 13.09 -0.58 -10.11
CA TRP A 9 12.89 0.84 -9.77
C TRP A 9 11.78 1.30 -8.81
N ALA A 10 11.28 0.45 -7.93
CA ALA A 10 10.55 0.91 -6.76
C ALA A 10 11.00 0.18 -5.49
N ALA A 11 11.14 0.95 -4.41
CA ALA A 11 11.15 0.55 -2.99
C ALA A 11 12.47 0.51 -2.20
N THR A 12 13.67 0.59 -2.79
CA THR A 12 14.89 0.56 -1.94
C THR A 12 15.29 1.91 -1.35
N ILE A 13 15.00 3.05 -2.00
CA ILE A 13 15.45 4.38 -1.52
C ILE A 13 14.39 5.08 -0.65
N LEU A 14 13.10 4.78 -0.83
CA LEU A 14 12.01 5.45 -0.11
C LEU A 14 12.11 5.32 1.42
N MET A 15 12.71 4.24 1.91
CA MET A 15 12.99 4.02 3.35
C MET A 15 14.42 3.65 3.69
N ALA A 16 15.37 3.71 2.76
CA ALA A 16 16.76 3.68 3.18
C ALA A 16 17.00 4.93 4.03
N MET A 17 16.91 4.78 5.35
CA MET A 17 17.38 5.80 6.28
C MET A 17 18.82 6.01 5.89
N ALA A 18 19.09 7.18 5.31
CA ALA A 18 20.43 7.59 5.00
C ALA A 18 21.14 7.65 6.34
N VAL A 19 21.87 6.59 6.69
CA VAL A 19 22.93 6.66 7.67
C VAL A 19 24.15 6.89 6.82
N SER A 20 24.59 8.14 6.77
CA SER A 20 25.97 8.41 6.38
C SER A 20 26.83 7.77 7.47
N LEU A 21 27.14 6.48 7.33
CA LEU A 21 28.28 5.90 8.01
C LEU A 21 29.46 6.65 7.42
N ALA A 22 29.85 7.74 8.10
CA ALA A 22 30.96 8.58 7.72
C ALA A 22 32.09 7.67 7.26
N SER A 23 32.37 7.76 5.96
CA SER A 23 33.49 7.11 5.33
C SER A 23 34.74 7.47 6.14
N GLN A 24 35.46 6.43 6.61
CA GLN A 24 36.71 6.43 7.40
C GLN A 24 36.64 6.05 8.89
N LEU A 25 35.67 5.25 9.34
CA LEU A 25 35.76 4.58 10.65
C LEU A 25 36.39 3.17 10.54
N PRO A 26 37.14 2.71 11.55
CA PRO A 26 37.57 1.31 11.65
C PRO A 26 36.35 0.37 11.60
N ALA A 27 36.59 -0.94 11.42
CA ALA A 27 35.52 -1.94 11.35
C ALA A 27 34.48 -1.69 12.46
N PRO A 28 33.17 -1.67 12.13
CA PRO A 28 32.15 -1.36 13.11
C PRO A 28 32.27 -2.35 14.28
N THR A 29 32.31 -1.83 15.51
CA THR A 29 32.34 -2.63 16.75
C THR A 29 31.05 -2.37 17.53
N GLY A 30 30.74 -3.26 18.47
CA GLY A 30 29.56 -3.14 19.33
C GLY A 30 28.24 -3.03 18.55
N GLY A 31 27.41 -2.05 18.92
CA GLY A 31 26.06 -1.91 18.37
C GLY A 31 26.01 -1.66 16.85
N LEU A 32 27.03 -1.01 16.29
CA LEU A 32 27.15 -0.81 14.84
C LEU A 32 27.45 -2.12 14.08
N ALA A 33 28.18 -3.05 14.70
CA ALA A 33 28.44 -4.37 14.12
C ALA A 33 27.15 -5.19 14.06
N LEU A 34 26.40 -5.21 15.17
CA LEU A 34 25.11 -5.88 15.27
C LEU A 34 24.10 -5.35 14.25
N LEU A 35 24.07 -4.03 14.04
CA LEU A 35 23.23 -3.41 13.00
C LEU A 35 23.59 -3.92 11.61
N LYS A 36 24.88 -4.03 11.30
CA LYS A 36 25.37 -4.56 10.01
C LYS A 36 25.05 -6.06 9.83
N GLU A 37 25.06 -6.81 10.92
CA GLU A 37 24.69 -8.24 10.97
C GLU A 37 23.17 -8.46 10.88
N GLY A 38 22.35 -7.41 10.96
CA GLY A 38 20.89 -7.51 10.96
C GLY A 38 20.29 -7.92 12.31
N ARG A 39 21.08 -7.89 13.38
CA ARG A 39 20.67 -8.19 14.76
C ARG A 39 20.08 -6.93 15.40
N PHE A 40 18.97 -6.48 14.85
CA PHE A 40 18.44 -5.13 15.10
C PHE A 40 18.02 -4.87 16.56
N ASP A 41 17.41 -5.83 17.24
CA ASP A 41 17.00 -5.66 18.64
C ASP A 41 18.20 -5.51 19.58
N GLU A 42 19.25 -6.31 19.36
CA GLU A 42 20.50 -6.25 20.12
C GLU A 42 21.27 -4.96 19.79
N ALA A 43 21.34 -4.60 18.51
CA ALA A 43 21.90 -3.34 18.04
C ALA A 43 21.20 -2.15 18.70
N ALA A 44 19.87 -2.15 18.75
CA ALA A 44 19.09 -1.09 19.38
C ALA A 44 19.37 -0.99 20.89
N ALA A 45 19.56 -2.12 21.57
CA ALA A 45 19.89 -2.14 22.99
C ALA A 45 21.29 -1.58 23.27
N GLU A 46 22.30 -1.98 22.48
CA GLU A 46 23.68 -1.55 22.64
C GLU A 46 23.89 -0.10 22.19
N LEU A 47 23.40 0.28 21.01
CA LEU A 47 23.44 1.66 20.52
C LEU A 47 22.68 2.60 21.45
N GLY A 48 21.59 2.14 22.08
CA GLY A 48 20.88 2.94 23.09
C GLY A 48 21.74 3.22 24.33
N GLN A 49 22.62 2.29 24.74
CA GLN A 49 23.59 2.54 25.81
C GLN A 49 24.69 3.51 25.36
N GLU A 50 25.18 3.36 24.14
CA GLU A 50 26.19 4.26 23.57
C GLU A 50 25.66 5.69 23.42
N VAL A 51 24.43 5.86 22.92
CA VAL A 51 23.74 7.16 22.85
C VAL A 51 23.57 7.77 24.24
N ARG A 52 23.28 6.97 25.29
CA ARG A 52 23.24 7.51 26.66
C ARG A 52 24.60 8.03 27.15
N ARG A 53 25.72 7.42 26.71
CA ARG A 53 27.07 7.88 27.06
C ARG A 53 27.52 9.07 26.20
N LYS A 54 27.10 9.11 24.94
CA LYS A 54 27.44 10.14 23.96
C LYS A 54 26.15 10.72 23.36
N PRO A 55 25.39 11.50 24.14
CA PRO A 55 24.05 11.95 23.76
C PRO A 55 24.01 12.91 22.58
N ASP A 56 25.13 13.47 22.16
CA ASP A 56 25.18 14.44 21.06
C ASP A 56 25.90 13.90 19.81
N ASP A 57 26.24 12.61 19.78
CA ASP A 57 26.81 11.96 18.59
C ASP A 57 25.69 11.67 17.56
N PRO A 58 25.68 12.37 16.40
CA PRO A 58 24.62 12.21 15.41
C PRO A 58 24.66 10.85 14.71
N GLY A 59 25.85 10.25 14.55
CA GLY A 59 26.00 8.95 13.89
C GLY A 59 25.48 7.81 14.75
N LEU A 60 25.74 7.85 16.06
CA LEU A 60 25.18 6.87 17.00
C LEU A 60 23.67 6.98 17.12
N ARG A 61 23.12 8.19 17.17
CA ARG A 61 21.67 8.41 17.17
C ARG A 61 21.01 7.89 15.90
N ALA A 62 21.58 8.23 14.74
CA ALA A 62 21.12 7.73 13.45
C ALA A 62 21.10 6.20 13.39
N ALA A 63 22.18 5.55 13.80
CA ALA A 63 22.26 4.09 13.85
C ALA A 63 21.26 3.48 14.85
N TRP A 64 21.06 4.12 16.00
CA TRP A 64 20.10 3.67 17.00
C TRP A 64 18.67 3.72 16.47
N VAL A 65 18.25 4.85 15.89
CA VAL A 65 16.95 5.02 15.25
C VAL A 65 16.76 3.96 14.15
N LYS A 66 17.75 3.77 13.27
CA LYS A 66 17.68 2.76 12.21
C LYS A 66 17.49 1.34 12.78
N SER A 67 18.22 0.99 13.84
CA SER A 67 18.08 -0.31 14.49
C SER A 67 16.68 -0.53 15.05
N LEU A 68 16.07 0.52 15.63
CA LEU A 68 14.69 0.47 16.10
C LEU A 68 13.69 0.27 14.95
N VAL A 69 13.86 0.98 13.82
CA VAL A 69 12.99 0.85 12.64
C VAL A 69 13.05 -0.58 12.06
N GLU A 70 14.25 -1.09 11.80
CA GLU A 70 14.49 -2.40 11.20
C GLU A 70 14.11 -3.57 12.14
N GLY A 71 14.20 -3.33 13.45
CA GLY A 71 13.71 -4.22 14.51
C GLY A 71 12.19 -4.21 14.69
N GLY A 72 11.46 -3.31 14.03
CA GLY A 72 10.00 -3.20 14.18
C GLY A 72 9.54 -2.42 15.42
N ARG A 73 10.44 -1.72 16.12
CA ARG A 73 10.16 -0.95 17.34
C ARG A 73 9.80 0.50 16.99
N TRP A 74 8.72 0.69 16.23
CA TRP A 74 8.45 1.95 15.54
C TRP A 74 8.05 3.12 16.43
N ILE A 75 7.31 2.85 17.52
CA ILE A 75 6.97 3.88 18.51
C ILE A 75 8.25 4.44 19.14
N GLU A 76 9.18 3.55 19.51
CA GLU A 76 10.47 3.94 20.08
C GLU A 76 11.36 4.63 19.04
N ALA A 77 11.35 4.15 17.79
CA ALA A 77 12.04 4.79 16.68
C ALA A 77 11.57 6.23 16.47
N LEU A 78 10.25 6.46 16.46
CA LEU A 78 9.66 7.79 16.30
C LEU A 78 10.08 8.73 17.44
N ALA A 79 10.01 8.26 18.69
CA ALA A 79 10.45 9.04 19.84
C ALA A 79 11.95 9.39 19.76
N ALA A 80 12.80 8.40 19.43
CA ALA A 80 14.23 8.59 19.29
C ALA A 80 14.59 9.51 18.10
N ALA A 81 13.88 9.39 16.97
CA ALA A 81 14.09 10.23 15.80
C ALA A 81 13.67 11.68 16.06
N LYS A 82 12.56 11.88 16.78
CA LYS A 82 12.15 13.22 17.23
C LYS A 82 13.22 13.85 18.11
N GLU A 83 13.70 13.15 19.14
CA GLU A 83 14.75 13.67 20.02
C GLU A 83 16.04 14.00 19.23
N THR A 84 16.40 13.12 18.28
CA THR A 84 17.56 13.32 17.40
C THR A 84 17.41 14.59 16.55
N SER A 85 16.23 14.83 15.98
CA SER A 85 15.93 16.04 15.22
C SER A 85 15.86 17.30 16.10
N ASP A 86 15.35 17.20 17.33
CA ASP A 86 15.25 18.32 18.27
C ASP A 86 16.63 18.79 18.74
N ARG A 87 17.57 17.87 18.97
CA ARG A 87 18.95 18.17 19.39
C ARG A 87 19.81 18.73 18.28
N ALA A 88 19.57 18.30 17.05
CA ALA A 88 20.30 18.75 15.88
C ALA A 88 19.34 19.37 14.86
N PRO A 89 18.67 20.50 15.18
CA PRO A 89 17.64 21.06 14.31
C PRO A 89 18.21 21.49 12.97
N ALA A 90 19.49 21.83 12.85
CA ALA A 90 20.10 22.17 11.57
C ALA A 90 20.57 20.93 10.77
N ASN A 91 20.55 19.72 11.33
CA ASN A 91 21.02 18.51 10.67
C ASN A 91 19.94 17.93 9.72
N PRO A 92 20.16 17.93 8.39
CA PRO A 92 19.20 17.42 7.43
C PRO A 92 18.94 15.91 7.55
N GLU A 93 19.94 15.12 7.96
CA GLU A 93 19.85 13.67 8.18
C GLU A 93 18.85 13.36 9.30
N ALA A 94 18.97 14.06 10.42
CA ALA A 94 18.10 13.91 11.58
C ALA A 94 16.63 14.25 11.24
N ARG A 95 16.41 15.31 10.46
CA ARG A 95 15.07 15.67 9.97
C ARG A 95 14.51 14.62 9.01
N LEU A 96 15.34 14.10 8.09
CA LEU A 96 14.92 13.02 7.20
C LEU A 96 14.45 11.80 7.96
N MET A 97 15.23 11.37 8.96
CA MET A 97 14.89 10.23 9.82
C MET A 97 13.60 10.46 10.62
N TYR A 98 13.41 11.65 11.16
CA TYR A 98 12.17 11.97 11.88
C TYR A 98 10.95 11.95 10.96
N GLY A 99 11.05 12.55 9.77
CA GLY A 99 9.98 12.48 8.78
C GLY A 99 9.72 11.04 8.28
N ASP A 100 10.76 10.20 8.12
CA ASP A 100 10.60 8.78 7.76
C ASP A 100 9.80 8.02 8.82
N CYS A 101 10.09 8.27 10.10
CA CYS A 101 9.34 7.67 11.21
C CYS A 101 7.90 8.19 11.27
N LEU A 102 7.65 9.49 11.02
CA LEU A 102 6.30 10.04 10.93
C LEU A 102 5.51 9.41 9.79
N PHE A 103 6.14 9.18 8.64
CA PHE A 103 5.48 8.52 7.51
C PHE A 103 5.13 7.05 7.82
N LEU A 104 6.04 6.30 8.47
CA LEU A 104 5.78 4.95 9.00
C LEU A 104 4.63 4.91 10.00
N ASP A 105 4.50 5.98 10.80
CA ASP A 105 3.42 6.17 11.77
C ASP A 105 2.12 6.72 11.13
N PHE A 106 2.03 6.71 9.80
CA PHE A 106 0.86 7.16 9.02
C PHE A 106 0.52 8.64 9.26
N ARG A 107 1.55 9.48 9.43
CA ARG A 107 1.44 10.94 9.61
C ARG A 107 2.13 11.70 8.46
N PRO A 108 1.71 11.52 7.20
CA PRO A 108 2.36 12.11 6.04
C PRO A 108 2.33 13.65 6.02
N GLU A 109 1.31 14.33 6.57
CA GLU A 109 1.33 15.80 6.69
C GLU A 109 2.48 16.30 7.55
N GLU A 110 2.72 15.65 8.69
CA GLU A 110 3.79 16.03 9.60
C GLU A 110 5.16 15.68 9.01
N ALA A 111 5.26 14.53 8.33
CA ALA A 111 6.46 14.17 7.59
C ALA A 111 6.82 15.22 6.51
N LEU A 112 5.84 15.70 5.74
CA LEU A 112 6.02 16.78 4.77
C LEU A 112 6.53 18.07 5.42
N ALA A 113 6.00 18.44 6.58
CA ALA A 113 6.43 19.63 7.32
C ALA A 113 7.90 19.53 7.78
N VAL A 114 8.31 18.34 8.24
CA VAL A 114 9.68 18.08 8.73
C VAL A 114 10.70 18.00 7.58
N TRP A 115 10.33 17.40 6.45
CA TRP A 115 11.22 17.29 5.29
C TRP A 115 11.36 18.58 4.49
N ARG A 116 10.36 19.46 4.48
CA ARG A 116 10.37 20.68 3.64
C ARG A 116 11.64 21.53 3.78
N PRO A 117 12.19 21.77 4.99
CA PRO A 117 13.43 22.54 5.13
C PRO A 117 14.68 21.80 4.63
N VAL A 118 14.65 20.47 4.53
CA VAL A 118 15.76 19.66 3.97
C VAL A 118 16.00 19.99 2.51
N LEU A 119 14.96 20.44 1.78
CA LEU A 119 15.09 20.89 0.40
C LEU A 119 16.04 22.09 0.24
N GLN A 120 16.42 22.80 1.31
CA GLN A 120 17.36 23.92 1.19
C GLN A 120 18.82 23.46 0.99
N ASP A 121 19.18 22.25 1.41
CA ASP A 121 20.52 21.68 1.15
C ASP A 121 20.49 20.80 -0.10
N ALA A 122 21.19 21.23 -1.16
CA ALA A 122 21.25 20.53 -2.44
C ALA A 122 21.74 19.07 -2.30
N ARG A 123 22.59 18.76 -1.32
CA ARG A 123 23.11 17.41 -1.09
C ARG A 123 22.02 16.45 -0.59
N TRP A 124 21.05 16.98 0.16
CA TRP A 124 19.99 16.20 0.79
C TRP A 124 18.65 16.29 0.04
N ARG A 125 18.48 17.31 -0.79
CA ARG A 125 17.28 17.51 -1.62
C ARG A 125 16.93 16.28 -2.46
N VAL A 126 17.93 15.62 -3.04
CA VAL A 126 17.75 14.39 -3.85
C VAL A 126 17.15 13.22 -3.06
N LEU A 127 17.34 13.19 -1.73
CA LEU A 127 16.78 12.19 -0.83
C LEU A 127 15.40 12.61 -0.30
N ALA A 128 15.21 13.89 0.02
CA ALA A 128 13.96 14.42 0.57
C ALA A 128 12.84 14.48 -0.46
N LEU A 129 13.15 14.86 -1.70
CA LEU A 129 12.15 15.13 -2.72
C LEU A 129 11.28 13.90 -3.06
N PRO A 130 11.82 12.71 -3.38
CA PRO A 130 10.99 11.53 -3.64
C PRO A 130 10.07 11.18 -2.45
N LYS A 131 10.56 11.35 -1.22
CA LYS A 131 9.77 11.11 0.01
C LYS A 131 8.60 12.08 0.12
N MET A 132 8.83 13.37 -0.13
CA MET A 132 7.77 14.38 -0.14
C MET A 132 6.75 14.16 -1.26
N VAL A 133 7.20 13.82 -2.46
CA VAL A 133 6.29 13.47 -3.58
C VAL A 133 5.43 12.26 -3.21
N ASN A 134 6.03 11.22 -2.62
CA ASN A 134 5.30 10.04 -2.16
C ASN A 134 4.29 10.37 -1.05
N ALA A 135 4.65 11.21 -0.09
CA ALA A 135 3.72 11.65 0.96
C ALA A 135 2.56 12.48 0.40
N ALA A 136 2.83 13.37 -0.56
CA ALA A 136 1.76 14.09 -1.27
C ALA A 136 0.83 13.14 -2.02
N LEU A 137 1.35 12.07 -2.63
CA LEU A 137 0.54 11.04 -3.29
C LEU A 137 -0.29 10.22 -2.30
N ALA A 138 0.30 9.82 -1.17
CA ALA A 138 -0.42 9.12 -0.09
C ALA A 138 -1.56 9.96 0.49
N LEU A 139 -1.47 11.28 0.36
CA LEU A 139 -2.49 12.25 0.72
C LEU A 139 -3.51 12.57 -0.39
N GLY A 140 -3.40 11.94 -1.55
CA GLY A 140 -4.22 12.24 -2.72
C GLY A 140 -3.93 13.60 -3.38
N ARG A 141 -2.84 14.28 -2.98
CA ARG A 141 -2.46 15.63 -3.44
C ARG A 141 -1.59 15.56 -4.70
N LYS A 142 -2.12 14.95 -5.77
CA LYS A 142 -1.40 14.78 -7.05
C LYS A 142 -0.83 16.09 -7.63
N ARG A 143 -1.55 17.20 -7.48
CA ARG A 143 -1.07 18.53 -7.93
C ARG A 143 0.17 19.00 -7.16
N GLU A 144 0.21 18.80 -5.85
CA GLU A 144 1.38 19.12 -5.02
C GLU A 144 2.57 18.24 -5.42
N ALA A 145 2.34 16.93 -5.60
CA ALA A 145 3.36 16.00 -6.09
C ALA A 145 3.97 16.43 -7.43
N LEU A 146 3.14 16.79 -8.42
CA LEU A 146 3.61 17.28 -9.72
C LEU A 146 4.34 18.63 -9.62
N SER A 147 3.91 19.51 -8.73
CA SER A 147 4.59 20.79 -8.49
C SER A 147 6.00 20.59 -7.93
N LEU A 148 6.16 19.67 -6.97
CA LEU A 148 7.47 19.33 -6.40
C LEU A 148 8.41 18.75 -7.46
N ILE A 149 7.90 17.86 -8.33
CA ILE A 149 8.67 17.29 -9.44
C ILE A 149 9.08 18.37 -10.44
N ALA A 150 8.16 19.25 -10.84
CA ALA A 150 8.45 20.32 -11.79
C ALA A 150 9.50 21.30 -11.24
N GLN A 151 9.45 21.62 -9.95
CA GLN A 151 10.48 22.41 -9.29
C GLN A 151 11.85 21.73 -9.37
N ALA A 152 11.92 20.43 -9.08
CA ALA A 152 13.16 19.67 -9.16
C ALA A 152 13.76 19.65 -10.58
N GLU A 153 12.91 19.49 -11.59
CA GLU A 153 13.31 19.55 -13.00
C GLU A 153 13.85 20.94 -13.38
N ALA A 154 13.19 22.01 -12.92
CA ALA A 154 13.65 23.39 -13.15
C ALA A 154 14.98 23.71 -12.45
N GLU A 155 15.25 23.09 -11.31
CA GLU A 155 16.51 23.20 -10.58
C GLU A 155 17.63 22.31 -11.16
N GLY A 156 17.34 21.57 -12.24
CA GLY A 156 18.32 20.70 -12.90
C GLY A 156 18.68 19.44 -12.12
N ILE A 157 17.83 19.03 -11.17
CA ILE A 157 18.01 17.77 -10.43
C ILE A 157 17.84 16.62 -11.43
N PRO A 158 18.85 15.74 -11.60
CA PRO A 158 18.74 14.64 -12.54
C PRO A 158 17.53 13.75 -12.23
N PRO A 159 16.75 13.36 -13.25
CA PRO A 159 15.63 12.46 -13.04
C PRO A 159 16.15 11.10 -12.56
N THR A 160 15.76 10.71 -11.35
CA THR A 160 15.97 9.36 -10.85
C THR A 160 14.79 8.48 -11.25
N ALA A 161 15.02 7.16 -11.35
CA ALA A 161 13.93 6.24 -11.68
C ALA A 161 12.81 6.25 -10.63
N ASP A 162 13.13 6.48 -9.35
CA ASP A 162 12.13 6.63 -8.29
C ASP A 162 11.26 7.87 -8.52
N LEU A 163 11.87 9.03 -8.81
CA LEU A 163 11.14 10.27 -9.05
C LEU A 163 10.26 10.18 -10.31
N LEU A 164 10.75 9.53 -11.36
CA LEU A 164 9.97 9.25 -12.58
C LEU A 164 8.82 8.27 -12.28
N SER A 165 9.03 7.25 -11.46
CA SER A 165 7.98 6.31 -11.05
C SER A 165 6.90 7.01 -10.21
N LEU A 166 7.28 7.93 -9.33
CA LEU A 166 6.34 8.76 -8.59
C LEU A 166 5.61 9.75 -9.51
N LYS A 167 6.29 10.31 -10.52
CA LYS A 167 5.68 11.13 -11.58
C LYS A 167 4.61 10.33 -12.35
N MET A 168 4.88 9.06 -12.66
CA MET A 168 3.89 8.15 -13.27
C MET A 168 2.63 8.00 -12.42
N MET A 169 2.78 7.87 -11.10
CA MET A 169 1.65 7.75 -10.17
C MET A 169 0.85 9.06 -10.04
N ALA A 170 1.53 10.21 -10.15
CA ALA A 170 0.92 11.53 -10.01
C ALA A 170 0.13 11.98 -11.25
N LEU A 171 0.49 11.49 -12.44
CA LEU A 171 -0.16 11.84 -13.69
C LEU A 171 -1.51 11.11 -13.84
N ASP A 172 -2.46 11.77 -14.51
CA ASP A 172 -3.71 11.14 -14.96
C ASP A 172 -3.72 10.91 -16.47
N ASP A 173 -3.12 11.83 -17.24
CA ASP A 173 -3.06 11.78 -18.70
C ASP A 173 -2.15 10.65 -19.22
N PRO A 174 -2.67 9.71 -20.04
CA PRO A 174 -1.88 8.60 -20.58
C PRO A 174 -0.73 9.03 -21.49
N SER A 175 -0.85 10.15 -22.22
CA SER A 175 0.21 10.64 -23.10
C SER A 175 1.39 11.17 -22.30
N ALA A 176 1.13 11.90 -21.22
CA ALA A 176 2.16 12.34 -20.28
C ALA A 176 2.85 11.14 -19.61
N LYS A 177 2.08 10.11 -19.21
CA LYS A 177 2.64 8.87 -18.65
C LYS A 177 3.52 8.14 -19.66
N LEU A 178 3.11 8.05 -20.92
CA LEU A 178 3.92 7.47 -21.98
C LEU A 178 5.27 8.19 -22.14
N ALA A 179 5.29 9.52 -22.09
CA ALA A 179 6.52 10.31 -22.15
C ALA A 179 7.47 9.98 -20.98
N VAL A 180 6.92 9.78 -19.78
CA VAL A 180 7.71 9.41 -18.59
C VAL A 180 8.24 7.98 -18.71
N LEU A 181 7.45 7.01 -19.17
CA LEU A 181 7.95 5.64 -19.41
C LEU A 181 9.10 5.60 -20.42
N LYS A 182 9.00 6.40 -21.50
CA LYS A 182 10.09 6.56 -22.47
C LYS A 182 11.34 7.19 -21.82
N ALA A 183 11.17 8.09 -20.85
CA ALA A 183 12.29 8.64 -20.09
C ALA A 183 12.92 7.59 -19.14
N ILE A 184 12.10 6.77 -18.47
CA ILE A 184 12.58 5.66 -17.62
C ILE A 184 13.45 4.69 -18.45
N GLY A 185 13.03 4.35 -19.66
CA GLY A 185 13.79 3.46 -20.56
C GLY A 185 15.14 4.01 -21.02
N ARG A 186 15.39 5.31 -20.92
CA ARG A 186 16.70 5.91 -21.26
C ARG A 186 17.70 5.81 -20.12
N ILE A 187 17.24 5.70 -18.87
CA ILE A 187 18.11 5.72 -17.68
C ILE A 187 18.20 4.36 -16.96
N GLY A 188 17.21 3.49 -17.16
CA GLY A 188 17.16 2.16 -16.60
C GLY A 188 17.45 1.07 -17.63
N PRO A 189 17.71 -0.17 -17.21
CA PRO A 189 17.90 -1.25 -18.17
C PRO A 189 16.60 -1.53 -18.95
N ASP A 190 16.72 -2.08 -20.15
CA ASP A 190 15.54 -2.52 -20.88
C ASP A 190 14.87 -3.69 -20.16
N SER A 191 13.53 -3.71 -20.13
CA SER A 191 12.78 -4.85 -19.62
C SER A 191 11.49 -5.08 -20.34
N GLN A 192 11.07 -6.35 -20.35
CA GLN A 192 9.76 -6.73 -20.85
C GLN A 192 8.63 -5.98 -20.12
N ALA A 193 8.75 -5.81 -18.79
CA ALA A 193 7.76 -5.10 -18.00
C ALA A 193 7.61 -3.63 -18.42
N LEU A 194 8.73 -2.94 -18.65
CA LEU A 194 8.70 -1.57 -19.18
C LEU A 194 8.12 -1.53 -20.60
N ALA A 195 8.50 -2.48 -21.46
CA ALA A 195 7.98 -2.55 -22.83
C ALA A 195 6.46 -2.81 -22.86
N ASP A 196 5.94 -3.66 -21.97
CA ASP A 196 4.50 -3.91 -21.81
C ASP A 196 3.76 -2.66 -21.32
N GLN A 197 4.33 -1.92 -20.36
CA GLN A 197 3.78 -0.64 -19.92
C GLN A 197 3.78 0.41 -21.04
N VAL A 198 4.86 0.52 -21.81
CA VAL A 198 4.92 1.44 -22.96
C VAL A 198 3.81 1.11 -23.97
N ARG A 199 3.64 -0.17 -24.34
CA ARG A 199 2.55 -0.61 -25.24
C ARG A 199 1.17 -0.26 -24.69
N LEU A 200 0.94 -0.48 -23.38
CA LEU A 200 -0.32 -0.14 -22.73
C LEU A 200 -0.62 1.36 -22.86
N TYR A 201 0.35 2.21 -22.56
CA TYR A 201 0.14 3.66 -22.59
C TYR A 201 0.14 4.23 -24.02
N GLU A 202 0.74 3.56 -25.00
CA GLU A 202 0.54 3.86 -26.43
C GLU A 202 -0.89 3.60 -26.87
N ALA A 203 -1.48 2.48 -26.44
CA ALA A 203 -2.88 2.16 -26.72
C ALA A 203 -3.87 3.09 -25.99
N LEU A 204 -3.53 3.57 -24.79
CA LEU A 204 -4.37 4.48 -24.00
C LEU A 204 -4.25 5.95 -24.37
N ALA A 205 -3.13 6.40 -24.95
CA ALA A 205 -2.91 7.81 -25.30
C ALA A 205 -4.06 8.42 -26.12
N PRO A 206 -4.63 7.75 -27.14
CA PRO A 206 -5.76 8.28 -27.90
C PRO A 206 -7.09 8.32 -27.13
N ALA A 207 -7.27 7.44 -26.13
CA ALA A 207 -8.49 7.35 -25.33
C ALA A 207 -8.60 8.50 -24.30
N GLY A 208 -7.46 9.06 -23.89
CA GLY A 208 -7.39 10.09 -22.85
C GLY A 208 -7.52 9.52 -21.43
N PRO A 209 -7.56 10.40 -20.41
CA PRO A 209 -7.58 9.97 -19.01
C PRO A 209 -8.91 9.33 -18.62
N VAL A 210 -8.85 8.47 -17.60
CA VAL A 210 -10.03 7.98 -16.88
C VAL A 210 -10.83 9.17 -16.36
N ARG A 211 -12.14 9.20 -16.60
CA ARG A 211 -13.02 10.23 -16.06
C ARG A 211 -14.03 9.61 -15.11
N ILE A 212 -14.24 10.26 -13.97
CA ILE A 212 -15.18 9.84 -12.94
C ILE A 212 -16.24 10.92 -12.81
N ASP A 213 -17.45 10.60 -13.22
CA ASP A 213 -18.63 11.42 -13.01
C ASP A 213 -19.34 10.95 -11.72
N PRO A 214 -19.49 11.82 -10.70
CA PRO A 214 -20.10 11.43 -9.44
C PRO A 214 -21.59 11.11 -9.60
N PRO A 215 -22.21 10.46 -8.59
CA PRO A 215 -23.66 10.31 -8.55
C PRO A 215 -24.37 11.66 -8.68
N ALA A 216 -25.41 11.72 -9.54
CA ALA A 216 -26.20 12.93 -9.74
C ALA A 216 -26.93 13.39 -8.45
N GLN A 217 -27.20 12.45 -7.54
CA GLN A 217 -27.75 12.70 -6.21
C GLN A 217 -27.02 11.81 -5.19
N PHE A 218 -26.81 12.35 -4.00
CA PHE A 218 -26.22 11.62 -2.89
C PHE A 218 -27.29 11.17 -1.87
N PRO A 219 -27.15 9.97 -1.27
CA PRO A 219 -26.09 9.00 -1.53
C PRO A 219 -26.23 8.25 -2.86
N GLY A 220 -25.12 8.10 -3.57
CA GLY A 220 -25.03 7.14 -4.67
C GLY A 220 -25.00 5.73 -4.08
N SER A 221 -26.06 4.94 -4.26
CA SER A 221 -26.24 3.70 -3.49
C SER A 221 -26.17 2.46 -4.37
N ALA A 222 -25.59 1.39 -3.84
CA ALA A 222 -25.62 0.06 -4.43
C ALA A 222 -25.97 -1.00 -3.39
N ARG A 223 -26.70 -2.03 -3.83
CA ARG A 223 -26.89 -3.24 -3.03
C ARG A 223 -25.68 -4.13 -3.19
N MET A 224 -25.14 -4.54 -2.06
CA MET A 224 -24.09 -5.54 -1.97
C MET A 224 -24.73 -6.89 -1.71
N ARG A 225 -24.23 -7.93 -2.38
CA ARG A 225 -24.60 -9.32 -2.09
C ARG A 225 -23.36 -10.17 -1.99
N GLU A 226 -23.48 -11.30 -1.32
CA GLU A 226 -22.40 -12.28 -1.26
C GLU A 226 -22.41 -13.16 -2.50
N ILE A 227 -21.25 -13.32 -3.13
CA ILE A 227 -21.03 -14.27 -4.23
C ILE A 227 -19.81 -15.10 -3.85
N TYR A 228 -20.04 -16.37 -3.46
CA TYR A 228 -19.00 -17.29 -2.97
C TYR A 228 -18.14 -16.70 -1.84
N GLY A 229 -18.77 -16.17 -0.79
CA GLY A 229 -18.04 -15.55 0.31
C GLY A 229 -17.74 -14.07 0.08
N GLU A 230 -17.66 -13.58 -1.15
CA GLU A 230 -17.14 -12.23 -1.43
C GLU A 230 -18.23 -11.16 -1.50
N PRO A 231 -17.99 -9.98 -0.89
CA PRO A 231 -18.91 -8.86 -0.98
C PRO A 231 -18.90 -8.32 -2.42
N SER A 232 -20.01 -8.39 -3.14
CA SER A 232 -20.08 -8.02 -4.55
C SER A 232 -21.10 -6.93 -4.84
N LEU A 233 -20.74 -6.00 -5.71
CA LEU A 233 -21.60 -4.92 -6.18
C LEU A 233 -22.10 -5.22 -7.60
N ARG A 234 -23.36 -4.87 -7.86
CA ARG A 234 -23.87 -4.89 -9.22
C ARG A 234 -23.37 -3.67 -9.97
N VAL A 235 -22.74 -3.90 -11.11
CA VAL A 235 -22.22 -2.86 -12.00
C VAL A 235 -22.86 -2.99 -13.37
N THR A 236 -22.81 -1.92 -14.16
CA THR A 236 -23.07 -1.96 -15.60
C THR A 236 -21.77 -1.68 -16.33
N ILE A 237 -21.32 -2.60 -17.18
CA ILE A 237 -20.11 -2.45 -18.00
C ILE A 237 -20.56 -2.47 -19.45
N ASP A 238 -20.31 -1.36 -20.17
CA ASP A 238 -20.67 -1.17 -21.57
C ASP A 238 -22.13 -1.59 -21.86
N GLY A 239 -23.04 -1.16 -20.97
CA GLY A 239 -24.49 -1.39 -21.06
C GLY A 239 -24.97 -2.75 -20.52
N LYS A 240 -24.08 -3.68 -20.13
CA LYS A 240 -24.48 -4.99 -19.59
C LYS A 240 -24.22 -5.10 -18.09
N LYS A 241 -25.19 -5.67 -17.38
CA LYS A 241 -25.09 -5.87 -15.93
C LYS A 241 -24.13 -7.03 -15.61
N SER A 242 -23.29 -6.82 -14.61
CA SER A 242 -22.40 -7.84 -14.04
C SER A 242 -22.27 -7.63 -12.54
N TRP A 243 -21.67 -8.61 -11.86
CA TRP A 243 -21.33 -8.50 -10.44
C TRP A 243 -19.82 -8.49 -10.30
N LEU A 244 -19.26 -7.45 -9.68
CA LEU A 244 -17.83 -7.42 -9.34
C LEU A 244 -17.68 -7.51 -7.83
N ALA A 245 -16.76 -8.35 -7.37
CA ALA A 245 -16.39 -8.42 -5.97
C ALA A 245 -15.64 -7.13 -5.57
N LEU A 246 -15.99 -6.56 -4.42
CA LEU A 246 -15.31 -5.39 -3.87
C LEU A 246 -14.05 -5.85 -3.15
N ASP A 247 -12.91 -5.41 -3.66
CA ASP A 247 -11.59 -5.84 -3.20
C ASP A 247 -10.73 -4.60 -2.95
N THR A 248 -10.63 -4.19 -1.69
CA THR A 248 -9.80 -3.04 -1.33
C THR A 248 -8.30 -3.29 -1.51
N GLY A 249 -7.87 -4.55 -1.66
CA GLY A 249 -6.50 -4.94 -1.98
C GLY A 249 -6.17 -4.92 -3.48
N ALA A 250 -7.15 -4.71 -4.35
CA ALA A 250 -6.92 -4.61 -5.79
C ALA A 250 -6.52 -3.20 -6.24
N GLU A 251 -5.33 -3.07 -6.84
CA GLU A 251 -4.83 -1.81 -7.42
C GLU A 251 -5.58 -1.39 -8.70
N SER A 252 -6.20 -2.35 -9.40
CA SER A 252 -6.89 -2.13 -10.68
C SER A 252 -8.21 -2.88 -10.75
N VAL A 253 -9.06 -2.51 -11.71
CA VAL A 253 -10.26 -3.30 -12.04
C VAL A 253 -9.81 -4.58 -12.73
N LEU A 254 -10.24 -5.71 -12.20
CA LEU A 254 -10.01 -7.02 -12.81
C LEU A 254 -11.32 -7.51 -13.42
N VAL A 255 -11.25 -8.08 -14.63
CA VAL A 255 -12.39 -8.74 -15.28
C VAL A 255 -12.03 -10.17 -15.63
N ASN A 256 -12.96 -11.11 -15.53
CA ASN A 256 -12.67 -12.47 -15.98
C ASN A 256 -12.68 -12.56 -17.51
N ALA A 257 -12.02 -13.60 -18.06
CA ALA A 257 -11.89 -13.80 -19.50
C ALA A 257 -13.26 -13.95 -20.21
N ASP A 258 -14.23 -14.59 -19.55
CA ASP A 258 -15.58 -14.79 -20.10
C ASP A 258 -16.35 -13.49 -20.27
N LEU A 259 -16.30 -12.59 -19.28
CA LEU A 259 -16.93 -11.28 -19.33
C LEU A 259 -16.25 -10.44 -20.42
N ALA A 260 -14.92 -10.40 -20.45
CA ALA A 260 -14.18 -9.68 -21.48
C ALA A 260 -14.59 -10.13 -22.89
N ARG A 261 -14.70 -11.45 -23.12
CA ARG A 261 -15.14 -12.04 -24.39
C ARG A 261 -16.61 -11.73 -24.71
N LYS A 262 -17.52 -11.85 -23.74
CA LYS A 262 -18.97 -11.58 -23.89
C LYS A 262 -19.28 -10.11 -24.17
N LEU A 263 -18.45 -9.21 -23.65
CA LEU A 263 -18.56 -7.77 -23.89
C LEU A 263 -17.75 -7.30 -25.09
N ARG A 264 -16.84 -8.13 -25.62
CA ARG A 264 -15.90 -7.77 -26.67
C ARG A 264 -15.06 -6.55 -26.28
N LEU A 265 -14.56 -6.55 -25.04
CA LEU A 265 -13.74 -5.45 -24.54
C LEU A 265 -12.49 -5.30 -25.43
N PRO A 266 -12.15 -4.08 -25.90
CA PRO A 266 -10.95 -3.86 -26.69
C PRO A 266 -9.69 -4.26 -25.93
N GLU A 267 -8.85 -5.09 -26.54
CA GLU A 267 -7.52 -5.41 -26.00
C GLU A 267 -6.57 -4.23 -26.20
N LEU A 268 -5.81 -3.89 -25.15
CA LEU A 268 -4.87 -2.78 -25.14
C LEU A 268 -3.43 -3.27 -25.33
N ALA A 269 -2.99 -4.18 -24.48
CA ALA A 269 -1.61 -4.65 -24.46
C ALA A 269 -1.45 -5.96 -23.66
N PRO A 270 -0.35 -6.71 -23.86
CA PRO A 270 0.11 -7.69 -22.89
C PRO A 270 0.21 -7.10 -21.49
N ALA A 271 -0.18 -7.89 -20.50
CA ALA A 271 -0.10 -7.54 -19.10
C ALA A 271 0.51 -8.69 -18.30
N SER A 272 1.00 -8.38 -17.12
CA SER A 272 1.38 -9.39 -16.14
C SER A 272 0.66 -9.08 -14.84
N ILE A 273 -0.06 -10.07 -14.30
CA ILE A 273 -0.64 -9.98 -12.97
C ILE A 273 0.35 -10.58 -11.99
N GLU A 274 0.74 -9.77 -11.02
CA GLU A 274 1.44 -10.21 -9.82
C GLU A 274 0.59 -9.71 -8.65
N GLY A 275 0.34 -10.56 -7.67
CA GLY A 275 -0.60 -10.27 -6.59
C GLY A 275 -0.36 -11.24 -5.45
N TRP A 276 -0.96 -10.93 -4.30
CA TRP A 276 -0.82 -11.72 -3.09
C TRP A 276 -1.44 -13.09 -3.36
N GLY A 277 -0.58 -14.07 -3.66
CA GLY A 277 -0.91 -15.44 -4.03
C GLY A 277 -0.97 -15.81 -5.50
N TYR A 278 -0.16 -15.17 -6.33
CA TYR A 278 0.42 -15.89 -7.45
C TYR A 278 1.81 -16.43 -7.06
N GLN A 279 2.13 -17.66 -7.47
CA GLN A 279 3.52 -18.15 -7.44
C GLN A 279 4.29 -17.49 -8.60
N GLY A 280 4.60 -16.20 -8.44
CA GLY A 280 5.24 -15.38 -9.45
C GLY A 280 4.27 -14.76 -10.47
N PRO A 281 4.80 -13.94 -11.40
CA PRO A 281 3.99 -13.19 -12.36
C PRO A 281 3.23 -14.11 -13.32
N ARG A 282 1.99 -13.75 -13.67
CA ARG A 282 1.16 -14.46 -14.65
C ARG A 282 0.87 -13.58 -15.85
N GLN A 283 1.18 -14.11 -17.03
CA GLN A 283 0.88 -13.45 -18.30
C GLN A 283 -0.62 -13.32 -18.50
N SER A 284 -1.04 -12.14 -18.93
CA SER A 284 -2.43 -11.76 -19.18
C SER A 284 -2.50 -10.67 -20.27
N ARG A 285 -3.64 -9.99 -20.36
CA ARG A 285 -3.94 -8.86 -21.24
C ARG A 285 -4.66 -7.75 -20.47
N SER A 286 -4.31 -6.51 -20.80
CA SER A 286 -5.09 -5.34 -20.44
C SER A 286 -6.18 -5.11 -21.48
N VAL A 287 -7.36 -4.71 -21.03
CA VAL A 287 -8.50 -4.35 -21.86
C VAL A 287 -9.05 -2.99 -21.45
N LEU A 288 -9.85 -2.37 -22.31
CA LEU A 288 -10.52 -1.11 -22.02
C LEU A 288 -12.01 -1.33 -21.73
N ILE A 289 -12.47 -0.83 -20.59
CA ILE A 289 -13.90 -0.65 -20.32
C ILE A 289 -14.26 0.78 -20.72
N SER A 290 -15.13 0.92 -21.72
CA SER A 290 -15.50 2.25 -22.21
C SER A 290 -16.32 3.01 -21.16
N ARG A 291 -17.23 2.29 -20.48
CA ARG A 291 -18.13 2.84 -19.46
C ARG A 291 -18.44 1.80 -18.38
N LEU A 292 -18.13 2.14 -17.13
CA LEU A 292 -18.46 1.39 -15.92
C LEU A 292 -19.39 2.23 -15.04
N GLU A 293 -20.56 1.72 -14.69
CA GLU A 293 -21.51 2.36 -13.79
C GLU A 293 -21.67 1.55 -12.51
N VAL A 294 -21.57 2.21 -11.37
CA VAL A 294 -21.71 1.59 -10.05
C VAL A 294 -22.16 2.63 -9.03
N ALA A 295 -23.14 2.29 -8.20
CA ALA A 295 -23.64 3.19 -7.14
C ALA A 295 -24.04 4.60 -7.64
N GLY A 296 -24.54 4.72 -8.88
CA GLY A 296 -24.90 6.00 -9.50
C GLY A 296 -23.72 6.80 -10.06
N MET A 297 -22.48 6.40 -9.78
CA MET A 297 -21.26 6.95 -10.37
C MET A 297 -21.00 6.33 -11.75
N THR A 298 -20.43 7.10 -12.66
CA THR A 298 -19.96 6.61 -13.97
C THR A 298 -18.45 6.82 -14.09
N VAL A 299 -17.74 5.78 -14.53
CA VAL A 299 -16.31 5.81 -14.87
C VAL A 299 -16.18 5.54 -16.36
N THR A 300 -15.46 6.39 -17.08
CA THR A 300 -15.21 6.22 -18.53
C THR A 300 -13.73 6.04 -18.82
N GLN A 301 -13.44 5.30 -19.90
CA GLN A 301 -12.07 4.97 -20.33
C GLN A 301 -11.28 4.20 -19.26
N GLN A 302 -11.92 3.28 -18.54
CA GLN A 302 -11.31 2.53 -17.44
C GLN A 302 -10.48 1.36 -17.97
N PRO A 303 -9.14 1.36 -17.81
CA PRO A 303 -8.34 0.17 -18.09
C PRO A 303 -8.67 -0.92 -17.07
N ALA A 304 -8.72 -2.16 -17.52
CA ALA A 304 -8.87 -3.34 -16.69
C ALA A 304 -7.86 -4.41 -17.12
N VAL A 305 -7.58 -5.36 -16.24
CA VAL A 305 -6.74 -6.51 -16.56
C VAL A 305 -7.60 -7.77 -16.55
N ILE A 306 -7.40 -8.65 -17.54
CA ILE A 306 -8.08 -9.94 -17.57
C ILE A 306 -7.49 -10.81 -16.46
N ASN A 307 -8.31 -11.29 -15.53
CA ASN A 307 -7.90 -12.35 -14.62
C ASN A 307 -7.93 -13.68 -15.37
N VAL A 308 -6.74 -14.27 -15.58
CA VAL A 308 -6.53 -15.55 -16.28
C VAL A 308 -6.65 -16.77 -15.37
N ARG A 309 -7.07 -16.57 -14.11
CA ARG A 309 -7.24 -17.67 -13.16
C ARG A 309 -8.61 -18.33 -13.38
N ASP A 310 -8.65 -19.34 -14.25
CA ASP A 310 -9.84 -20.17 -14.46
C ASP A 310 -10.25 -20.96 -13.19
N SER A 311 -9.33 -21.12 -12.23
CA SER A 311 -9.51 -21.94 -11.02
C SER A 311 -9.95 -21.19 -9.75
N GLU A 312 -10.34 -19.91 -9.83
CA GLU A 312 -11.15 -19.29 -8.75
C GLU A 312 -12.59 -19.80 -8.85
N PHE A 313 -12.71 -21.09 -8.51
CA PHE A 313 -13.84 -21.99 -8.38
C PHE A 313 -15.19 -21.45 -8.88
N TRP A 314 -15.47 -21.66 -10.17
CA TRP A 314 -16.82 -21.70 -10.75
C TRP A 314 -17.76 -20.55 -10.36
N THR A 315 -17.40 -19.28 -10.60
CA THR A 315 -18.22 -18.17 -10.12
C THR A 315 -18.92 -17.35 -11.22
N ASN A 316 -20.22 -17.09 -11.02
CA ASN A 316 -21.06 -16.14 -11.77
C ASN A 316 -20.66 -14.65 -11.55
N LYS A 317 -19.44 -14.35 -11.08
CA LYS A 317 -18.93 -13.00 -10.85
C LYS A 317 -18.07 -12.57 -12.04
N GLY A 318 -18.17 -11.31 -12.42
CA GLY A 318 -17.49 -10.73 -13.58
C GLY A 318 -16.03 -10.33 -13.35
N GLY A 319 -15.57 -10.28 -12.11
CA GLY A 319 -14.24 -9.82 -11.73
C GLY A 319 -14.20 -9.09 -10.38
N TYR A 320 -13.18 -8.25 -10.18
CA TYR A 320 -12.92 -7.49 -8.94
C TYR A 320 -12.91 -5.99 -9.20
N LEU A 321 -13.44 -5.24 -8.23
CA LEU A 321 -13.51 -3.78 -8.23
C LEU A 321 -12.70 -3.25 -7.05
N GLY A 322 -11.55 -2.65 -7.36
CA GLY A 322 -10.70 -1.93 -6.41
C GLY A 322 -11.37 -0.71 -5.79
N LEU A 323 -10.76 -0.14 -4.74
CA LEU A 323 -11.24 1.13 -4.15
C LEU A 323 -10.84 2.38 -4.93
N SER A 324 -9.88 2.29 -5.85
CA SER A 324 -9.36 3.44 -6.57
C SER A 324 -10.45 4.32 -7.21
N PRO A 325 -11.50 3.78 -7.89
CA PRO A 325 -12.61 4.59 -8.40
C PRO A 325 -13.42 5.33 -7.33
N PHE A 326 -13.35 4.90 -6.07
CA PHE A 326 -14.10 5.48 -4.95
C PHE A 326 -13.26 6.43 -4.07
N ALA A 327 -11.96 6.57 -4.34
CA ALA A 327 -11.04 7.35 -3.49
C ALA A 327 -11.42 8.83 -3.34
N GLY A 328 -12.22 9.38 -4.27
CA GLY A 328 -12.75 10.75 -4.20
C GLY A 328 -13.97 10.94 -3.28
N PHE A 329 -14.49 9.87 -2.68
CA PHE A 329 -15.75 9.87 -1.93
C PHE A 329 -15.57 9.41 -0.48
N VAL A 330 -16.55 9.76 0.35
CA VAL A 330 -16.78 9.06 1.62
C VAL A 330 -17.63 7.83 1.33
N THR A 331 -17.10 6.64 1.58
CA THR A 331 -17.71 5.36 1.21
C THR A 331 -18.24 4.62 2.44
N TYR A 332 -19.55 4.46 2.52
CA TYR A 332 -20.20 3.64 3.54
C TYR A 332 -20.23 2.17 3.10
N TYR A 333 -19.73 1.28 3.95
CA TYR A 333 -19.65 -0.15 3.75
C TYR A 333 -20.29 -0.90 4.93
N ASP A 334 -21.38 -1.62 4.64
CA ASP A 334 -22.09 -2.44 5.62
C ASP A 334 -22.47 -3.76 4.95
N ARG A 335 -21.53 -4.70 5.07
CA ARG A 335 -21.64 -6.02 4.47
C ARG A 335 -22.83 -6.80 5.00
N ARG A 336 -23.04 -6.86 6.32
CA ARG A 336 -24.06 -7.74 6.91
C ARG A 336 -25.47 -7.34 6.50
N HIS A 337 -25.70 -6.05 6.25
CA HIS A 337 -26.98 -5.56 5.73
C HIS A 337 -27.00 -5.35 4.21
N GLY A 338 -25.93 -5.71 3.50
CA GLY A 338 -25.83 -5.60 2.03
C GLY A 338 -25.92 -4.15 1.52
N ARG A 339 -25.38 -3.18 2.26
CA ARG A 339 -25.45 -1.75 1.93
C ARG A 339 -24.08 -1.20 1.55
N PHE A 340 -24.05 -0.49 0.42
CA PHE A 340 -22.91 0.29 -0.04
C PHE A 340 -23.41 1.65 -0.51
N ALA A 341 -22.72 2.72 -0.12
CA ALA A 341 -23.08 4.06 -0.56
C ALA A 341 -21.89 5.00 -0.67
N LEU A 342 -21.92 5.86 -1.67
CA LEU A 342 -20.98 6.96 -1.88
C LEU A 342 -21.61 8.26 -1.40
N TRP A 343 -20.81 9.06 -0.73
CA TRP A 343 -21.15 10.36 -0.15
C TRP A 343 -20.10 11.42 -0.53
N PRO A 344 -20.46 12.71 -0.55
CA PRO A 344 -19.51 13.76 -0.87
C PRO A 344 -18.43 13.88 0.22
N LYS A 345 -17.25 14.39 -0.17
CA LYS A 345 -16.16 14.74 0.75
C LYS A 345 -16.68 15.59 1.92
N GLY A 346 -16.18 15.32 3.12
CA GLY A 346 -16.54 16.06 4.34
C GLY A 346 -17.83 15.57 5.01
N THR A 347 -18.45 14.50 4.51
CA THR A 347 -19.57 13.86 5.19
C THR A 347 -19.08 13.17 6.48
N PRO A 348 -19.59 13.53 7.67
CA PRO A 348 -19.13 12.95 8.92
C PRO A 348 -19.45 11.44 9.02
N PRO A 349 -18.50 10.59 9.45
CA PRO A 349 -18.69 9.14 9.50
C PRO A 349 -19.71 8.70 10.56
N ASP A 350 -19.79 9.40 11.69
CA ASP A 350 -20.75 9.16 12.77
C ASP A 350 -22.21 9.36 12.32
N ARG A 351 -22.46 10.35 11.46
CA ARG A 351 -23.76 10.52 10.79
C ARG A 351 -24.15 9.30 9.97
N LEU A 352 -23.19 8.66 9.28
CA LEU A 352 -23.46 7.52 8.40
C LEU A 352 -23.58 6.21 9.17
N LEU A 353 -22.80 6.05 10.24
CA LEU A 353 -22.79 4.85 11.08
C LEU A 353 -23.89 4.88 12.14
N GLY A 354 -24.44 6.06 12.44
CA GLY A 354 -25.49 6.27 13.45
C GLY A 354 -24.98 6.32 14.89
N GLU A 355 -23.67 6.22 15.09
CA GLU A 355 -23.00 6.25 16.39
C GLU A 355 -21.52 6.59 16.23
N LYS A 356 -20.85 6.97 17.33
CA LYS A 356 -19.40 7.17 17.33
C LYS A 356 -18.67 5.82 17.20
N GLY A 357 -17.69 5.77 16.31
CA GLY A 357 -16.82 4.61 16.10
C GLY A 357 -15.36 4.90 16.40
N THR A 358 -14.51 3.90 16.19
CA THR A 358 -13.06 4.05 16.21
C THR A 358 -12.60 4.54 14.84
N THR A 359 -11.97 5.72 14.77
CA THR A 359 -11.37 6.26 13.55
C THR A 359 -9.88 5.98 13.52
N LEU A 360 -9.41 5.36 12.43
CA LEU A 360 -8.01 5.05 12.19
C LEU A 360 -7.50 5.80 10.95
N PRO A 361 -6.23 6.24 10.93
CA PRO A 361 -5.62 6.77 9.72
C PRO A 361 -5.45 5.67 8.68
N LEU A 362 -5.61 6.04 7.41
CA LEU A 362 -5.25 5.24 6.25
C LEU A 362 -4.00 5.83 5.61
N LEU A 363 -3.03 4.98 5.29
CA LEU A 363 -1.94 5.35 4.41
C LEU A 363 -2.14 4.70 3.06
N TRP A 364 -2.35 5.49 2.01
CA TRP A 364 -2.48 4.98 0.66
C TRP A 364 -1.12 4.81 0.01
N VAL A 365 -0.82 3.59 -0.43
CA VAL A 365 0.44 3.25 -1.09
C VAL A 365 0.12 2.44 -2.33
N GLY A 366 0.55 2.90 -3.51
CA GLY A 366 0.24 2.19 -4.77
C GLY A 366 -1.26 2.08 -5.10
N GLY A 367 -2.11 2.89 -4.48
CA GLY A 367 -3.56 2.85 -4.69
C GLY A 367 -4.31 1.89 -3.76
N VAL A 368 -3.62 1.22 -2.84
CA VAL A 368 -4.23 0.37 -1.82
C VAL A 368 -4.15 1.00 -0.42
N PRO A 369 -5.17 0.82 0.44
CA PRO A 369 -5.21 1.40 1.77
C PRO A 369 -4.50 0.50 2.79
N LEU A 370 -3.61 1.10 3.58
CA LEU A 370 -3.00 0.45 4.73
C LEU A 370 -3.65 0.94 6.03
N VAL A 371 -3.70 0.05 7.02
CA VAL A 371 -4.07 0.33 8.41
C VAL A 371 -2.98 -0.14 9.37
N GLN A 372 -2.95 0.46 10.55
CA GLN A 372 -2.09 0.06 11.65
C GLN A 372 -2.73 -1.06 12.49
N VAL A 373 -1.98 -2.14 12.73
CA VAL A 373 -2.40 -3.34 13.49
C VAL A 373 -1.28 -3.75 14.46
N GLY A 374 -1.61 -3.96 15.73
CA GLY A 374 -0.69 -4.55 16.69
C GLY A 374 -0.62 -6.07 16.55
N LEU A 375 0.57 -6.64 16.78
CA LEU A 375 0.82 -8.09 16.76
C LEU A 375 1.61 -8.49 18.01
N GLN A 376 1.09 -9.45 18.78
CA GLN A 376 1.73 -9.95 20.01
C GLN A 376 2.17 -8.81 20.95
N GLY A 377 1.33 -7.77 21.11
CA GLY A 377 1.63 -6.60 21.94
C GLY A 377 2.75 -5.68 21.40
N ARG A 378 3.20 -5.88 20.15
CA ARG A 378 4.14 -5.00 19.43
C ARG A 378 3.46 -4.31 18.26
N GLY A 379 4.09 -3.24 17.76
CA GLY A 379 3.60 -2.45 16.64
C GLY A 379 3.25 -1.01 17.07
N PRO A 380 2.30 -0.34 16.38
CA PRO A 380 1.50 -0.89 15.28
C PRO A 380 2.32 -1.14 14.01
N PHE A 381 1.94 -2.18 13.28
CA PHE A 381 2.51 -2.55 11.98
C PHE A 381 1.51 -2.25 10.85
N PRO A 382 1.97 -1.93 9.63
CA PRO A 382 1.11 -1.65 8.52
C PRO A 382 0.60 -2.98 7.96
N PHE A 383 -0.70 -3.01 7.75
CA PHE A 383 -1.43 -4.10 7.13
C PHE A 383 -2.24 -3.56 5.98
N LEU A 384 -2.29 -4.30 4.88
CA LEU A 384 -3.23 -4.00 3.80
C LEU A 384 -4.63 -4.23 4.35
N LEU A 385 -5.50 -3.22 4.29
CA LEU A 385 -6.91 -3.42 4.58
C LEU A 385 -7.56 -4.02 3.32
N ASP A 386 -8.01 -5.26 3.41
CA ASP A 386 -8.45 -6.03 2.24
C ASP A 386 -9.81 -6.69 2.45
N THR A 387 -10.86 -6.15 1.80
CA THR A 387 -12.20 -6.75 1.81
C THR A 387 -12.35 -7.93 0.84
N GLY A 388 -11.40 -8.15 -0.06
CA GLY A 388 -11.32 -9.34 -0.91
C GLY A 388 -10.81 -10.55 -0.11
N ALA A 389 -9.80 -10.34 0.73
CA ALA A 389 -9.19 -11.39 1.54
C ALA A 389 -10.16 -12.04 2.54
N PRO A 390 -10.43 -13.35 2.46
CA PRO A 390 -11.33 -14.03 3.41
C PRO A 390 -10.75 -14.14 4.82
N TYR A 391 -9.42 -14.17 4.95
CA TYR A 391 -8.69 -14.33 6.21
C TYR A 391 -7.56 -13.31 6.31
N THR A 392 -7.17 -12.99 7.53
CA THR A 392 -5.98 -12.21 7.83
C THR A 392 -4.74 -13.03 7.52
N LEU A 393 -3.83 -12.48 6.72
CA LEU A 393 -2.56 -13.12 6.34
C LEU A 393 -1.40 -12.39 6.98
N LEU A 394 -0.40 -13.12 7.47
CA LEU A 394 0.81 -12.53 8.03
C LEU A 394 2.03 -12.70 7.11
N ALA A 395 2.92 -11.73 7.11
CA ALA A 395 4.16 -11.79 6.35
C ALA A 395 5.15 -12.78 6.97
N SER A 396 5.42 -13.90 6.29
CA SER A 396 6.26 -14.98 6.81
C SER A 396 7.70 -14.53 7.14
N GLN A 397 8.20 -13.47 6.50
CA GLN A 397 9.52 -12.90 6.77
C GLN A 397 9.61 -12.08 8.07
N TYR A 398 8.48 -11.64 8.64
CA TYR A 398 8.47 -10.75 9.80
C TYR A 398 7.93 -11.44 11.06
N VAL A 399 6.99 -12.36 10.90
CA VAL A 399 6.35 -13.12 11.99
C VAL A 399 7.35 -13.81 12.94
N PRO A 400 8.44 -14.46 12.49
CA PRO A 400 9.42 -15.06 13.39
C PRO A 400 10.11 -14.05 14.32
N LYS A 401 10.23 -12.77 13.92
CA LYS A 401 10.82 -11.71 14.75
C LYS A 401 9.99 -11.41 16.00
N LEU A 402 8.72 -11.81 16.00
CA LEU A 402 7.80 -11.66 17.14
C LEU A 402 7.73 -12.93 18.01
N GLY A 403 8.61 -13.91 17.77
CA GLY A 403 8.57 -15.20 18.46
C GLY A 403 7.39 -16.09 18.07
N ILE A 404 6.66 -15.74 17.00
CA ILE A 404 5.53 -16.53 16.53
C ILE A 404 6.05 -17.74 15.76
N ARG A 405 5.60 -18.93 16.17
CA ARG A 405 5.95 -20.19 15.50
C ARG A 405 5.13 -20.36 14.22
N ILE A 406 5.82 -20.62 13.11
CA ILE A 406 5.20 -21.01 11.84
C ILE A 406 5.22 -22.52 11.73
N ASN A 407 4.06 -23.13 11.51
CA ASN A 407 3.93 -24.57 11.37
C ASN A 407 3.81 -25.01 9.90
N SER A 408 4.93 -25.59 9.46
CA SER A 408 5.24 -26.34 8.23
C SER A 408 4.29 -27.42 7.73
N GLY A 409 3.81 -28.23 8.66
CA GLY A 409 3.53 -29.65 8.36
C GLY A 409 2.38 -30.24 9.15
N LYS A 410 1.96 -29.60 10.25
CA LYS A 410 0.81 -30.03 11.05
C LYS A 410 -0.53 -29.90 10.32
N TYR A 411 -0.61 -29.02 9.32
CA TYR A 411 -1.85 -28.66 8.62
C TYR A 411 -1.80 -29.03 7.13
N GLY A 412 -1.24 -30.20 6.79
CA GLY A 412 -0.84 -30.63 5.44
C GLY A 412 -1.80 -30.45 4.24
N ASN A 413 -3.04 -29.99 4.44
CA ASN A 413 -4.02 -29.66 3.39
C ASN A 413 -4.37 -28.15 3.27
N LEU A 414 -3.94 -27.29 4.20
CA LEU A 414 -4.08 -25.82 4.09
C LEU A 414 -2.90 -25.18 3.33
N TYR A 415 -1.83 -25.95 3.11
CA TYR A 415 -0.74 -25.64 2.18
C TYR A 415 -1.30 -25.59 0.76
N GLY A 416 -1.50 -24.38 0.22
CA GLY A 416 -1.87 -24.19 -1.18
C GLY A 416 -3.35 -23.89 -1.49
N ILE A 417 -4.20 -23.62 -0.49
CA ILE A 417 -5.53 -23.06 -0.77
C ILE A 417 -5.34 -21.60 -1.20
N GLY A 418 -5.64 -21.29 -2.46
CA GLY A 418 -5.65 -19.94 -2.99
C GLY A 418 -6.79 -19.14 -2.37
N PHE A 419 -6.48 -18.28 -1.39
CA PHE A 419 -7.46 -17.42 -0.74
C PHE A 419 -7.63 -16.12 -1.55
N SER A 420 -8.57 -16.07 -2.50
CA SER A 420 -8.81 -14.87 -3.33
C SER A 420 -7.52 -14.33 -4.00
N GLY A 421 -6.60 -15.24 -4.34
CA GLY A 421 -5.20 -14.86 -4.52
C GLY A 421 -4.32 -15.73 -3.66
N ALA A 422 -4.19 -15.41 -2.37
CA ALA A 422 -3.05 -15.70 -1.49
C ALA A 422 -2.65 -17.18 -1.37
N PHE A 423 -1.35 -17.48 -1.55
CA PHE A 423 -0.76 -18.79 -1.24
C PHE A 423 -0.21 -18.75 0.18
N SER A 424 -0.71 -19.65 1.04
CA SER A 424 -0.15 -19.84 2.37
C SER A 424 1.13 -20.69 2.30
N SER A 425 2.22 -20.21 2.91
CA SER A 425 3.45 -20.97 3.16
C SER A 425 3.48 -21.62 4.56
N GLY A 426 2.41 -21.43 5.34
CA GLY A 426 2.18 -22.10 6.62
C GLY A 426 1.18 -21.40 7.52
N LEU A 427 1.03 -21.90 8.75
CA LEU A 427 0.16 -21.28 9.74
C LEU A 427 1.00 -20.77 10.92
N ALA A 428 0.83 -19.50 11.26
CA ALA A 428 1.25 -18.92 12.52
C ALA A 428 0.28 -19.37 13.61
N GLU A 429 0.79 -19.91 14.72
CA GLU A 429 -0.04 -20.36 15.85
C GLU A 429 -0.11 -19.30 16.96
N GLN A 430 -1.26 -19.21 17.64
CA GLN A 430 -1.48 -18.33 18.81
C GLN A 430 -1.21 -16.85 18.51
N VAL A 431 -1.90 -16.33 17.49
CA VAL A 431 -1.73 -14.96 17.02
C VAL A 431 -2.66 -14.05 17.81
N THR A 432 -2.10 -13.01 18.43
CA THR A 432 -2.87 -11.91 19.02
C THR A 432 -2.74 -10.68 18.13
N LEU A 433 -3.88 -10.16 17.66
CA LEU A 433 -4.00 -8.95 16.86
C LEU A 433 -4.63 -7.83 17.68
N GLU A 434 -4.15 -6.60 17.53
CA GLU A 434 -4.78 -5.41 18.08
C GLU A 434 -5.25 -4.51 16.95
N PHE A 435 -6.55 -4.31 16.81
CA PHE A 435 -7.12 -3.50 15.74
C PHE A 435 -8.38 -2.78 16.21
N ALA A 436 -8.47 -1.49 15.87
CA ALA A 436 -9.61 -0.62 16.22
C ALA A 436 -9.92 -0.59 17.73
N GLY A 437 -8.89 -0.67 18.58
CA GLY A 437 -9.02 -0.67 20.04
C GLY A 437 -9.48 -1.99 20.65
N ARG A 438 -9.45 -3.10 19.88
CA ARG A 438 -9.84 -4.44 20.34
C ARG A 438 -8.73 -5.44 20.12
N VAL A 439 -8.68 -6.44 20.99
CA VAL A 439 -7.76 -7.58 20.91
C VAL A 439 -8.50 -8.76 20.29
N PHE A 440 -7.88 -9.40 19.30
CA PHE A 440 -8.36 -10.63 18.67
C PHE A 440 -7.37 -11.75 18.89
N HIS A 441 -7.86 -12.90 19.36
CA HIS A 441 -7.07 -14.10 19.54
C HIS A 441 -7.42 -15.08 18.42
N GLU A 442 -6.52 -15.23 17.47
CA GLU A 442 -6.66 -16.12 16.33
C GLU A 442 -5.80 -17.38 16.59
N PRO A 443 -6.40 -18.57 16.78
CA PRO A 443 -5.65 -19.79 17.08
C PRO A 443 -4.61 -20.11 16.01
N VAL A 444 -4.95 -19.82 14.75
CA VAL A 444 -4.08 -19.91 13.59
C VAL A 444 -4.33 -18.74 12.64
N ALA A 445 -3.26 -18.21 12.05
CA ALA A 445 -3.34 -17.27 10.93
C ALA A 445 -2.46 -17.76 9.77
N PRO A 446 -2.93 -17.78 8.52
CA PRO A 446 -2.09 -18.12 7.38
C PRO A 446 -0.95 -17.12 7.21
N VAL A 447 0.24 -17.63 6.84
CA VAL A 447 1.39 -16.80 6.51
C VAL A 447 1.69 -16.87 5.03
N THR A 448 2.20 -15.78 4.47
CA THR A 448 2.63 -15.72 3.06
C THR A 448 3.87 -14.87 2.92
N GLN A 449 4.65 -15.13 1.87
CA GLN A 449 5.80 -14.28 1.56
C GLN A 449 5.30 -12.99 0.92
N VAL A 450 5.56 -11.87 1.58
CA VAL A 450 5.22 -10.56 1.00
C VAL A 450 6.28 -10.19 -0.04
N PRO A 451 5.90 -9.83 -1.27
CA PRO A 451 6.85 -9.37 -2.27
C PRO A 451 7.68 -8.19 -1.73
N GLN A 452 9.01 -8.28 -1.83
CA GLN A 452 9.93 -7.22 -1.35
C GLN A 452 9.79 -5.87 -2.09
N ARG A 453 8.94 -5.80 -3.12
CA ARG A 453 8.72 -4.61 -3.95
C ARG A 453 7.72 -3.62 -3.34
N PHE A 454 7.05 -3.98 -2.25
CA PHE A 454 6.12 -3.04 -1.60
C PHE A 454 6.92 -1.89 -0.95
N PRO A 455 6.50 -0.61 -1.09
CA PRO A 455 7.32 0.54 -0.68
C PRO A 455 7.51 0.69 0.84
N LEU A 456 6.76 -0.11 1.60
CA LEU A 456 6.80 -0.18 3.06
C LEU A 456 6.96 -1.64 3.50
N PRO A 457 7.57 -1.88 4.66
CA PRO A 457 7.59 -3.21 5.25
C PRO A 457 6.16 -3.60 5.65
N LEU A 458 5.44 -4.28 4.75
CA LEU A 458 4.04 -4.67 4.95
C LEU A 458 3.97 -5.98 5.76
N TRP A 459 3.36 -5.94 6.94
CA TRP A 459 3.37 -7.07 7.89
C TRP A 459 2.25 -8.08 7.68
N GLY A 460 1.28 -7.76 6.82
CA GLY A 460 0.22 -8.67 6.47
C GLY A 460 -0.92 -8.02 5.70
N ILE A 461 -1.97 -8.81 5.52
CA ILE A 461 -3.28 -8.40 5.03
C ILE A 461 -4.27 -8.57 6.19
N LEU A 462 -5.03 -7.53 6.50
CA LEU A 462 -6.15 -7.60 7.44
C LEU A 462 -7.41 -7.97 6.66
N GLY A 463 -7.89 -9.19 6.87
CA GLY A 463 -8.96 -9.80 6.08
C GLY A 463 -10.33 -9.76 6.74
N ARG A 464 -11.27 -10.42 6.08
CA ARG A 464 -12.69 -10.42 6.44
C ARG A 464 -13.05 -11.17 7.72
N ASP A 465 -12.22 -12.09 8.18
CA ASP A 465 -12.30 -12.69 9.51
C ASP A 465 -12.35 -11.63 10.63
N ILE A 466 -11.63 -10.52 10.44
CA ILE A 466 -11.69 -9.34 11.32
C ILE A 466 -12.69 -8.31 10.78
N LEU A 467 -12.60 -7.91 9.51
CA LEU A 467 -13.36 -6.78 8.96
C LEU A 467 -14.88 -6.98 8.96
N ASN A 468 -15.37 -8.22 8.84
CA ASN A 468 -16.81 -8.52 8.87
C ASN A 468 -17.47 -8.30 10.25
N ARG A 469 -16.68 -7.98 11.27
CA ARG A 469 -17.14 -7.61 12.62
C ARG A 469 -17.55 -6.13 12.71
N TYR A 470 -17.34 -5.34 11.64
CA TYR A 470 -17.58 -3.90 11.62
C TYR A 470 -18.49 -3.44 10.47
N ARG A 471 -19.24 -2.37 10.72
CA ARG A 471 -19.66 -1.40 9.69
C ARG A 471 -18.56 -0.37 9.55
N MET A 472 -18.29 0.06 8.32
CA MET A 472 -17.12 0.89 8.02
C MET A 472 -17.51 2.10 7.18
N VAL A 473 -16.85 3.22 7.44
CA VAL A 473 -16.85 4.39 6.56
C VAL A 473 -15.41 4.66 6.15
N PHE A 474 -15.11 4.51 4.87
CA PHE A 474 -13.84 4.92 4.29
C PHE A 474 -13.95 6.37 3.83
N ASP A 475 -13.28 7.30 4.51
CA ASP A 475 -13.12 8.66 4.03
C ASP A 475 -11.87 8.72 3.15
N GLY A 476 -12.04 8.48 1.84
CA GLY A 476 -10.96 8.52 0.87
C GLY A 476 -10.23 9.87 0.88
N PRO A 477 -10.93 11.00 0.71
CA PRO A 477 -10.30 12.32 0.76
C PRO A 477 -9.70 12.72 2.10
N GLY A 478 -10.23 12.18 3.21
CA GLY A 478 -9.72 12.41 4.56
C GLY A 478 -8.64 11.43 5.00
N ASN A 479 -8.34 10.39 4.21
CA ASN A 479 -7.42 9.30 4.54
C ASN A 479 -7.70 8.66 5.90
N THR A 480 -8.96 8.33 6.17
CA THR A 480 -9.34 7.62 7.40
C THR A 480 -10.35 6.52 7.13
N VAL A 481 -10.40 5.56 8.04
CA VAL A 481 -11.49 4.59 8.14
C VAL A 481 -12.10 4.67 9.52
N THR A 482 -13.42 4.81 9.59
CA THR A 482 -14.18 4.76 10.85
C THR A 482 -14.94 3.46 10.96
N LEU A 483 -14.80 2.79 12.09
CA LEU A 483 -15.26 1.43 12.32
C LEU A 483 -16.23 1.42 13.50
N VAL A 484 -17.40 0.81 13.31
CA VAL A 484 -18.37 0.57 14.37
C VAL A 484 -18.69 -0.93 14.42
N PRO A 485 -18.45 -1.61 15.56
CA PRO A 485 -18.74 -3.03 15.67
C PRO A 485 -20.24 -3.30 15.54
N TYR A 486 -20.60 -4.45 14.99
CA TYR A 486 -22.01 -4.88 15.03
C TYR A 486 -22.46 -5.14 16.48
N PRO A 487 -23.77 -5.03 16.79
CA PRO A 487 -24.27 -5.14 18.16
C PRO A 487 -23.96 -6.48 18.85
N ASP A 488 -23.89 -7.57 18.09
CA ASP A 488 -23.53 -8.92 18.58
C ASP A 488 -22.05 -9.05 18.96
N MET A 489 -21.25 -8.04 18.65
CA MET A 489 -19.84 -7.92 19.02
C MET A 489 -19.61 -6.90 20.14
N LYS A 490 -20.64 -6.22 20.67
CA LYS A 490 -20.45 -5.16 21.70
C LYS A 490 -20.13 -5.74 23.07
#